data_AF-A0A7S2P7Z2-F1
#
_entry.id   AF-A0A7S2P7Z2-F1
#
_cell.length_a   1.000
_cell.length_b   1.000
_cell.length_c   1.000
_cell.angle_alpha   90.00
_cell.angle_beta   90.00
_cell.angle_gamma   90.00
#
_symmetry.space_group_name_H-M   'P 1'
#
loop_
_entity.id
_entity.type
_entity.pdbx_description
1 polymer ?
#
loop_
_entity_poly.entity_id
_entity_poly.type
_entity_poly.pdbx_seq_one_letter_code
_entity_poly.pdbx_strand_id
1 'polypeptide(L)'
;ERYAAVEIQRIWRGMYANCNFMEKVLSSINIQTAFRRYAARGRYQKMQSASVLLQYHVRRKLMQKNISAAITIQRIWRGYSQSCIFTDSLWASLVIQAKYRGYRQFKLFQDQKASATRIQSATRVMITRKKMKVREKASISIQRAWRGYEKRIKFLIQLLAAIEIQSLVRSYFVRKEMKRQHSAISIQCLVRIKRAKDVLHTLRSESLEYRMMNRLRNSSISKIQTAFRRYRYQKNVINSTINIQCFIRKTIARCYVTKMKSAIVGIQSLFRGFCVRRRCTKQVILIAQKVRKANRKAFAHPEMKLGVRTSAALDVILTSKSLSEIMQATATLEVSTRLSTICCRNFAAAGAPSKLYAFIQTCNRSLPHVELLQLVLVTISNVARHDECIYSIATNDAVGVLLNLMQHFRDKEIIFHLSVNLLDKICRSGRKFKEQCAANKKNILSISSLCSRKIARTSTVTSRSNSHRQNAMRHVTIKADMKAALRTLTRVMAYVEE
;
A
#
# COMPACT_ATOMS: atom_id res chain seq x y z
N GLU A 1 9.39 126.61 -130.08
CA GLU A 1 8.80 126.60 -128.72
C GLU A 1 7.72 125.54 -128.49
N ARG A 2 6.67 125.39 -129.34
CA ARG A 2 5.58 124.39 -129.12
C ARG A 2 6.01 122.92 -129.03
N TYR A 3 7.00 122.46 -129.80
CA TYR A 3 7.43 121.05 -129.80
C TYR A 3 8.08 120.63 -128.47
N ALA A 4 8.92 121.51 -127.89
CA ALA A 4 9.58 121.26 -126.62
C ALA A 4 8.56 121.10 -125.46
N ALA A 5 7.49 121.90 -125.48
CA ALA A 5 6.44 121.83 -124.46
C ALA A 5 5.67 120.49 -124.49
N VAL A 6 5.37 119.96 -125.67
CA VAL A 6 4.62 118.68 -125.83
C VAL A 6 5.48 117.49 -125.40
N GLU A 7 6.77 117.49 -125.72
CA GLU A 7 7.67 116.40 -125.35
C GLU A 7 7.90 116.35 -123.83
N ILE A 8 8.06 117.51 -123.18
CA ILE A 8 8.12 117.61 -121.72
C ILE A 8 6.80 117.11 -121.09
N GLN A 9 5.65 117.48 -121.65
CA GLN A 9 4.34 117.01 -121.16
C GLN A 9 4.15 115.49 -121.33
N ARG A 10 4.61 114.90 -122.44
CA ARG A 10 4.54 113.45 -122.69
C ARG A 10 5.39 112.68 -121.69
N ILE A 11 6.64 113.12 -121.48
CA ILE A 11 7.57 112.53 -120.51
C ILE A 11 7.00 112.66 -119.10
N TRP A 12 6.49 113.84 -118.73
CA TRP A 12 5.90 114.06 -117.41
C TRP A 12 4.66 113.19 -117.16
N ARG A 13 3.75 113.07 -118.14
CA ARG A 13 2.56 112.19 -118.04
C ARG A 13 2.94 110.71 -117.93
N GLY A 14 3.95 110.26 -118.67
CA GLY A 14 4.48 108.90 -118.57
C GLY A 14 5.12 108.62 -117.21
N MET A 15 5.91 109.57 -116.70
CA MET A 15 6.47 109.51 -115.34
C MET A 15 5.35 109.45 -114.30
N TYR A 16 4.33 110.31 -114.39
CA TYR A 16 3.20 110.34 -113.46
C TYR A 16 2.40 109.03 -113.45
N ALA A 17 2.09 108.47 -114.63
CA ALA A 17 1.37 107.20 -114.74
C ALA A 17 2.19 106.02 -114.19
N ASN A 18 3.51 106.01 -114.42
CA ASN A 18 4.40 105.00 -113.87
C ASN A 18 4.51 105.13 -112.34
N CYS A 19 4.58 106.35 -111.81
CA CYS A 19 4.51 106.61 -110.37
C CYS A 19 3.22 106.05 -109.75
N ASN A 20 2.04 106.31 -110.35
CA ASN A 20 0.75 105.79 -109.87
C ASN A 20 0.66 104.25 -109.96
N PHE A 21 1.19 103.64 -111.02
CA PHE A 21 1.24 102.18 -111.15
C PHE A 21 2.16 101.58 -110.07
N MET A 22 3.35 102.15 -109.89
CA MET A 22 4.29 101.74 -108.85
C MET A 22 3.69 101.90 -107.45
N GLU A 23 2.92 102.95 -107.19
CA GLU A 23 2.22 103.15 -105.92
C GLU A 23 1.19 102.03 -105.64
N LYS A 24 0.43 101.59 -106.66
CA LYS A 24 -0.50 100.45 -106.55
C LYS A 24 0.23 99.12 -106.35
N VAL A 25 1.34 98.90 -107.05
CA VAL A 25 2.18 97.70 -106.88
C VAL A 25 2.76 97.65 -105.47
N LEU A 26 3.32 98.76 -104.98
CA LEU A 26 3.84 98.88 -103.62
C LEU A 26 2.74 98.63 -102.58
N SER A 27 1.54 99.18 -102.78
CA SER A 27 0.38 98.94 -101.91
C SER A 27 -0.03 97.46 -101.88
N SER A 28 -0.08 96.80 -103.03
CA SER A 28 -0.37 95.36 -103.13
C SER A 28 0.70 94.50 -102.45
N ILE A 29 1.98 94.82 -102.66
CA ILE A 29 3.11 94.15 -102.00
C ILE A 29 3.00 94.33 -100.48
N ASN A 30 2.65 95.52 -99.99
CA ASN A 30 2.45 95.79 -98.56
C ASN A 30 1.32 94.93 -97.96
N ILE A 31 0.18 94.80 -98.64
CA ILE A 31 -0.93 93.94 -98.19
C ILE A 31 -0.50 92.47 -98.18
N GLN A 32 0.14 92.00 -99.24
CA GLN A 32 0.57 90.60 -99.34
C GLN A 32 1.64 90.24 -98.30
N THR A 33 2.61 91.13 -98.07
CA THR A 33 3.64 90.94 -97.04
C THR A 33 3.04 90.98 -95.63
N ALA A 34 2.10 91.88 -95.37
CA ALA A 34 1.34 91.93 -94.12
C ALA A 34 0.52 90.65 -93.89
N PHE A 35 -0.18 90.14 -94.90
CA PHE A 35 -0.94 88.89 -94.80
C PHE A 35 -0.04 87.67 -94.59
N ARG A 36 1.05 87.53 -95.34
CA ARG A 36 2.02 86.44 -95.15
C ARG A 36 2.61 86.47 -93.74
N ARG A 37 2.91 87.66 -93.21
CA ARG A 37 3.34 87.85 -91.81
C ARG A 37 2.25 87.44 -90.82
N TYR A 38 1.00 87.84 -91.03
CA TYR A 38 -0.14 87.46 -90.19
C TYR A 38 -0.34 85.93 -90.18
N ALA A 39 -0.37 85.29 -91.34
CA ALA A 39 -0.56 83.84 -91.46
C ALA A 39 0.62 83.04 -90.85
N ALA A 40 1.87 83.49 -91.06
CA ALA A 40 3.04 82.88 -90.42
C ALA A 40 2.99 83.04 -88.90
N ARG A 41 2.62 84.23 -88.39
CA ARG A 41 2.44 84.48 -86.96
C ARG A 41 1.34 83.61 -86.35
N GLY A 42 0.21 83.45 -87.03
CA GLY A 42 -0.88 82.57 -86.59
C GLY A 42 -0.46 81.10 -86.51
N ARG A 43 0.29 80.60 -87.50
CA ARG A 43 0.87 79.24 -87.46
C ARG A 43 1.86 79.06 -86.31
N TYR A 44 2.76 80.03 -86.11
CA TYR A 44 3.72 80.02 -85.01
C TYR A 44 3.02 80.04 -83.64
N GLN A 45 2.00 80.88 -83.47
CA GLN A 45 1.21 80.94 -82.22
C GLN A 45 0.49 79.62 -81.93
N LYS A 46 -0.09 78.97 -82.94
CA LYS A 46 -0.68 77.63 -82.78
C LYS A 46 0.35 76.58 -82.35
N MET A 47 1.52 76.57 -82.99
CA MET A 47 2.62 75.65 -82.65
C MET A 47 3.18 75.91 -81.24
N GLN A 48 3.34 77.18 -80.86
CA GLN A 48 3.78 77.57 -79.53
C GLN A 48 2.75 77.14 -78.47
N SER A 49 1.45 77.38 -78.72
CA SER A 49 0.37 76.96 -77.82
C SER A 49 0.32 75.45 -77.64
N ALA A 50 0.45 74.68 -78.72
CA ALA A 50 0.51 73.22 -78.67
C ALA A 50 1.75 72.71 -77.90
N SER A 51 2.91 73.33 -78.12
CA SER A 51 4.15 73.00 -77.40
C SER A 51 4.02 73.26 -75.91
N VAL A 52 3.45 74.39 -75.50
CA VAL A 52 3.21 74.73 -74.07
C VAL A 52 2.25 73.73 -73.43
N LEU A 53 1.17 73.35 -74.13
CA LEU A 53 0.21 72.37 -73.64
C LEU A 53 0.83 70.99 -73.46
N LEU A 54 1.66 70.54 -74.41
CA LEU A 54 2.39 69.29 -74.31
C LEU A 54 3.37 69.32 -73.12
N GLN A 55 4.14 70.40 -72.99
CA GLN A 55 5.06 70.60 -71.85
C GLN A 55 4.32 70.58 -70.51
N TYR A 56 3.13 71.21 -70.43
CA TYR A 56 2.28 71.16 -69.25
C TYR A 56 1.88 69.72 -68.89
N HIS A 57 1.36 68.96 -69.85
CA HIS A 57 0.92 67.57 -69.60
C HIS A 57 2.07 66.66 -69.19
N VAL A 58 3.24 66.79 -69.84
CA VAL A 58 4.43 66.01 -69.50
C VAL A 58 4.92 66.36 -68.09
N ARG A 59 5.04 67.65 -67.76
CA ARG A 59 5.44 68.11 -66.41
C ARG A 59 4.45 67.64 -65.34
N ARG A 60 3.14 67.72 -65.62
CA ARG A 60 2.10 67.22 -64.71
C ARG A 60 2.23 65.72 -64.46
N LYS A 61 2.42 64.91 -65.50
CA LYS A 61 2.56 63.45 -65.38
C LYS A 61 3.83 63.07 -64.61
N LEU A 62 4.94 63.75 -64.86
CA LEU A 62 6.18 63.56 -64.11
C LEU A 62 6.00 63.93 -62.62
N MET A 63 5.35 65.06 -62.35
CA MET A 63 5.06 65.48 -60.97
C MET A 63 4.15 64.47 -60.25
N GLN A 64 3.10 63.97 -60.91
CA GLN A 64 2.23 62.93 -60.35
C GLN A 64 3.00 61.64 -60.03
N LYS A 65 3.92 61.21 -60.92
CA LYS A 65 4.80 60.07 -60.65
C LYS A 65 5.68 60.32 -59.43
N ASN A 66 6.33 61.48 -59.35
CA ASN A 66 7.19 61.84 -58.22
C ASN A 66 6.41 61.89 -56.90
N ILE A 67 5.21 62.48 -56.91
CA ILE A 67 4.31 62.50 -55.74
C ILE A 67 3.91 61.07 -55.34
N SER A 68 3.49 60.23 -56.30
CA SER A 68 3.08 58.86 -56.01
C SER A 68 4.23 58.00 -55.45
N ALA A 69 5.45 58.18 -55.97
CA ALA A 69 6.64 57.53 -55.47
C ALA A 69 6.98 58.00 -54.05
N ALA A 70 6.95 59.31 -53.79
CA ALA A 70 7.17 59.89 -52.47
C ALA A 70 6.15 59.37 -51.44
N ILE A 71 4.87 59.36 -51.78
CA ILE A 71 3.81 58.80 -50.92
C ILE A 71 4.07 57.32 -50.64
N THR A 72 4.47 56.55 -51.65
CA THR A 72 4.74 55.11 -51.50
C THR A 72 5.92 54.87 -50.55
N ILE A 73 7.03 55.59 -50.71
CA ILE A 73 8.21 55.52 -49.85
C ILE A 73 7.84 55.92 -48.41
N GLN A 74 7.14 57.05 -48.25
CA GLN A 74 6.70 57.53 -46.94
C GLN A 74 5.77 56.52 -46.25
N ARG A 75 4.84 55.91 -46.98
CA ARG A 75 3.93 54.89 -46.45
C ARG A 75 4.70 53.66 -45.97
N ILE A 76 5.63 53.15 -46.79
CA ILE A 76 6.46 51.99 -46.43
C ILE A 76 7.31 52.31 -45.19
N TRP A 77 7.96 53.48 -45.18
CA TRP A 77 8.79 53.90 -44.06
C TRP A 77 7.99 54.05 -42.75
N ARG A 78 6.80 54.68 -42.80
CA ARG A 78 5.92 54.79 -41.62
C ARG A 78 5.50 53.42 -41.10
N GLY A 79 5.15 52.49 -41.99
CA GLY A 79 4.82 51.12 -41.61
C GLY A 79 6.00 50.37 -40.98
N TYR A 80 7.19 50.49 -41.57
CA TYR A 80 8.43 49.92 -41.04
C TYR A 80 8.75 50.47 -39.64
N SER A 81 8.74 51.81 -39.50
CA SER A 81 9.02 52.49 -38.23
C SER A 81 8.06 52.04 -37.11
N GLN A 82 6.76 51.96 -37.38
CA GLN A 82 5.79 51.48 -36.39
C GLN A 82 5.99 50.00 -36.05
N SER A 83 6.37 49.19 -37.03
CA SER A 83 6.68 47.77 -36.81
C SER A 83 7.89 47.61 -35.89
N CYS A 84 8.96 48.39 -36.09
CA CYS A 84 10.13 48.40 -35.21
C CYS A 84 9.78 48.81 -33.77
N ILE A 85 9.03 49.91 -33.60
CA ILE A 85 8.62 50.37 -32.26
C ILE A 85 7.79 49.30 -31.54
N PHE A 86 6.87 48.65 -32.27
CA PHE A 86 6.07 47.56 -31.71
C PHE A 86 6.92 46.36 -31.34
N THR A 87 7.85 45.93 -32.20
CA THR A 87 8.73 44.80 -31.89
C THR A 87 9.62 45.08 -30.69
N ASP A 88 10.17 46.29 -30.58
CA ASP A 88 11.02 46.68 -29.45
C ASP A 88 10.22 46.71 -28.15
N SER A 89 9.01 47.26 -28.18
CA SER A 89 8.08 47.28 -27.05
C SER A 89 7.68 45.87 -26.60
N LEU A 90 7.44 44.97 -27.57
CA LEU A 90 7.14 43.56 -27.31
C LEU A 90 8.33 42.85 -26.67
N TRP A 91 9.54 43.03 -27.22
CA TRP A 91 10.76 42.45 -26.67
C TRP A 91 11.03 42.93 -25.24
N ALA A 92 10.92 44.24 -25.00
CA ALA A 92 11.06 44.80 -23.65
C ALA A 92 10.04 44.17 -22.68
N SER A 93 8.77 44.07 -23.10
CA SER A 93 7.71 43.46 -22.30
C SER A 93 8.00 41.98 -21.98
N LEU A 94 8.43 41.20 -22.98
CA LEU A 94 8.77 39.79 -22.81
C LEU A 94 9.95 39.60 -21.86
N VAL A 95 10.99 40.44 -21.96
CA VAL A 95 12.17 40.38 -21.09
C VAL A 95 11.79 40.71 -19.65
N ILE A 96 11.01 41.77 -19.40
CA ILE A 96 10.53 42.13 -18.07
C ILE A 96 9.70 41.00 -17.47
N GLN A 97 8.77 40.45 -18.23
CA GLN A 97 7.95 39.32 -17.79
C GLN A 97 8.78 38.08 -17.46
N ALA A 98 9.77 37.74 -18.30
CA ALA A 98 10.65 36.61 -18.08
C ALA A 98 11.50 36.80 -16.80
N LYS A 99 12.07 37.99 -16.62
CA LYS A 99 12.85 38.35 -15.41
C LYS A 99 12.01 38.28 -14.15
N TYR A 100 10.79 38.82 -14.18
CA TYR A 100 9.87 38.76 -13.05
C TYR A 100 9.46 37.32 -12.71
N ARG A 101 9.10 36.50 -13.71
CA ARG A 101 8.76 35.08 -13.50
C ARG A 101 9.93 34.33 -12.88
N GLY A 102 11.15 34.57 -13.35
CA GLY A 102 12.38 34.02 -12.77
C GLY A 102 12.61 34.47 -11.32
N TYR A 103 12.51 35.77 -11.05
CA TYR A 103 12.64 36.33 -9.69
C TYR A 103 11.61 35.74 -8.72
N ARG A 104 10.34 35.66 -9.13
CA ARG A 104 9.27 35.09 -8.31
C ARG A 104 9.56 33.64 -7.93
N GLN A 105 10.02 32.83 -8.88
CA GLN A 105 10.36 31.42 -8.60
C GLN A 105 11.58 31.31 -7.68
N PHE A 106 12.60 32.14 -7.89
CA PHE A 106 13.79 32.18 -7.04
C PHE A 106 13.45 32.61 -5.61
N LYS A 107 12.61 33.62 -5.44
CA LYS A 107 12.16 34.11 -4.14
C LYS A 107 11.37 33.04 -3.38
N LEU A 108 10.43 32.37 -4.06
CA LEU A 108 9.68 31.26 -3.48
C LEU A 108 10.61 30.13 -3.01
N PHE A 109 11.59 29.75 -3.83
CA PHE A 109 12.58 28.75 -3.46
C PHE A 109 13.42 29.17 -2.23
N GLN A 110 13.87 30.42 -2.18
CA GLN A 110 14.59 30.93 -1.00
C GLN A 110 13.73 30.88 0.26
N ASP A 111 12.48 31.30 0.19
CA ASP A 111 11.58 31.33 1.35
C ASP A 111 11.27 29.90 1.84
N GLN A 112 11.10 28.95 0.91
CA GLN A 112 10.98 27.52 1.22
C GLN A 112 12.26 26.97 1.86
N LYS A 113 13.45 27.28 1.31
CA LYS A 113 14.74 26.85 1.86
C LYS A 113 14.98 27.42 3.26
N ALA A 114 14.68 28.70 3.48
CA ALA A 114 14.81 29.34 4.79
C ALA A 114 13.88 28.67 5.81
N SER A 115 12.63 28.43 5.44
CA SER A 115 11.64 27.74 6.29
C SER A 115 12.09 26.32 6.64
N ALA A 116 12.54 25.54 5.65
CA ALA A 116 13.08 24.20 5.85
C ALA A 116 14.29 24.22 6.80
N THR A 117 15.21 25.17 6.62
CA THR A 117 16.40 25.31 7.47
C THR A 117 16.03 25.62 8.92
N ARG A 118 15.06 26.51 9.17
CA ARG A 118 14.56 26.81 10.52
C ARG A 118 13.92 25.59 11.19
N ILE A 119 13.10 24.84 10.45
CA ILE A 119 12.47 23.62 10.98
C ILE A 119 13.54 22.57 11.31
N GLN A 120 14.51 22.38 10.42
CA GLN A 120 15.61 21.43 10.61
C GLN A 120 16.48 21.79 11.82
N SER A 121 16.87 23.07 11.98
CA SER A 121 17.68 23.51 13.12
C SER A 121 16.92 23.35 14.45
N ALA A 122 15.65 23.79 14.51
CA ALA A 122 14.80 23.62 15.69
C ALA A 122 14.63 22.15 16.08
N THR A 123 14.43 21.27 15.08
CA THR A 123 14.28 19.82 15.31
C THR A 123 15.58 19.21 15.84
N ARG A 124 16.74 19.56 15.26
CA ARG A 124 18.05 19.10 15.75
C ARG A 124 18.26 19.51 17.20
N VAL A 125 17.98 20.77 17.55
CA VAL A 125 18.09 21.26 18.94
C VAL A 125 17.14 20.52 19.87
N MET A 126 15.89 20.32 19.48
CA MET A 126 14.90 19.58 20.29
C MET A 126 15.37 18.15 20.58
N ILE A 127 15.88 17.44 19.57
CA ILE A 127 16.39 16.08 19.72
C ILE A 127 17.58 16.06 20.69
N THR A 128 18.53 16.98 20.54
CA THR A 128 19.70 17.09 21.42
C THR A 128 19.29 17.39 22.86
N ARG A 129 18.40 18.37 23.09
CA ARG A 129 17.88 18.68 24.43
C ARG A 129 17.19 17.48 25.08
N LYS A 130 16.40 16.72 24.32
CA LYS A 130 15.76 15.50 24.82
C LYS A 130 16.77 14.44 25.23
N LYS A 131 17.82 14.21 24.42
CA LYS A 131 18.92 13.29 24.76
C LYS A 131 19.66 13.75 26.02
N MET A 132 19.96 15.04 26.13
CA MET A 132 20.62 15.61 27.31
C MET A 132 19.79 15.42 28.58
N LYS A 133 18.49 15.71 28.54
CA LYS A 133 17.59 15.52 29.70
C LYS A 133 17.51 14.06 30.16
N VAL A 134 17.58 13.10 29.24
CA VAL A 134 17.62 11.67 29.59
C VAL A 134 18.95 11.32 30.26
N ARG A 135 20.08 11.78 29.70
CA ARG A 135 21.42 11.57 30.28
C ARG A 135 21.55 12.20 31.67
N GLU A 136 21.04 13.42 31.84
CA GLU A 136 21.03 14.14 33.11
C GLU A 136 20.23 13.38 34.17
N LYS A 137 19.00 12.94 33.84
CA LYS A 137 18.20 12.10 34.75
C LYS A 137 18.90 10.81 35.15
N ALA A 138 19.55 10.14 34.20
CA ALA A 138 20.32 8.92 34.47
C ALA A 138 21.51 9.21 35.40
N SER A 139 22.27 10.28 35.12
CA SER A 139 23.40 10.73 35.94
C SER A 139 22.96 11.04 37.38
N ILE A 140 21.91 11.84 37.56
CA ILE A 140 21.35 12.17 38.87
C ILE A 140 20.89 10.91 39.61
N SER A 141 20.26 9.96 38.90
CA SER A 141 19.80 8.71 39.51
C SER A 141 20.96 7.84 40.02
N ILE A 142 22.03 7.73 39.22
CA ILE A 142 23.26 7.02 39.61
C ILE A 142 23.92 7.70 40.82
N GLN A 143 24.10 9.02 40.76
CA GLN A 143 24.70 9.79 41.86
C GLN A 143 23.88 9.65 43.16
N ARG A 144 22.55 9.73 43.07
CA ARG A 144 21.66 9.54 44.22
C ARG A 144 21.76 8.14 44.80
N ALA A 145 21.78 7.10 43.96
CA ALA A 145 21.92 5.72 44.39
C ALA A 145 23.27 5.49 45.08
N TRP A 146 24.37 6.01 44.52
CA TRP A 146 25.70 5.91 45.10
C TRP A 146 25.79 6.59 46.47
N ARG A 147 25.33 7.83 46.59
CA ARG A 147 25.31 8.56 47.88
C ARG A 147 24.50 7.81 48.94
N GLY A 148 23.36 7.22 48.55
CA GLY A 148 22.55 6.40 49.44
C GLY A 148 23.25 5.11 49.89
N TYR A 149 23.90 4.42 48.95
CA TYR A 149 24.70 3.22 49.22
C TYR A 149 25.84 3.53 50.20
N GLU A 150 26.62 4.58 49.94
CA GLU A 150 27.74 4.98 50.78
C GLU A 150 27.32 5.24 52.23
N LYS A 151 26.22 5.98 52.44
CA LYS A 151 25.68 6.25 53.78
C LYS A 151 25.17 4.98 54.46
N ARG A 152 24.51 4.08 53.71
CA ARG A 152 24.00 2.81 54.25
C ARG A 152 25.13 1.89 54.69
N ILE A 153 26.20 1.77 53.92
CA ILE A 153 27.37 0.96 54.28
C ILE A 153 28.03 1.50 55.55
N LYS A 154 28.26 2.83 55.63
CA LYS A 154 28.81 3.47 56.84
C LYS A 154 27.95 3.19 58.08
N PHE A 155 26.63 3.30 57.95
CA PHE A 155 25.70 2.98 59.04
C PHE A 155 25.76 1.50 59.45
N LEU A 156 25.78 0.57 58.49
CA LEU A 156 25.83 -0.86 58.79
C LEU A 156 27.12 -1.27 59.50
N ILE A 157 28.26 -0.69 59.11
CA ILE A 157 29.54 -0.92 59.80
C ILE A 157 29.45 -0.43 61.25
N GLN A 158 28.91 0.78 61.47
CA GLN A 158 28.72 1.32 62.82
C GLN A 158 27.74 0.47 63.65
N LEU A 159 26.65 -0.01 63.05
CA LEU A 159 25.66 -0.84 63.71
C LEU A 159 26.25 -2.19 64.13
N LEU A 160 27.01 -2.85 63.24
CA LEU A 160 27.67 -4.12 63.55
C LEU A 160 28.68 -3.96 64.68
N ALA A 161 29.51 -2.90 64.65
CA ALA A 161 30.43 -2.58 65.73
C ALA A 161 29.69 -2.35 67.07
N ALA A 162 28.56 -1.62 67.04
CA ALA A 162 27.75 -1.40 68.23
C ALA A 162 27.15 -2.71 68.79
N ILE A 163 26.62 -3.59 67.92
CA ILE A 163 26.07 -4.89 68.31
C ILE A 163 27.16 -5.77 68.94
N GLU A 164 28.35 -5.81 68.34
CA GLU A 164 29.48 -6.59 68.84
C GLU A 164 29.89 -6.13 70.25
N ILE A 165 30.11 -4.82 70.43
CA ILE A 165 30.43 -4.24 71.74
C ILE A 165 29.33 -4.56 72.77
N GLN A 166 28.06 -4.35 72.42
CA GLN A 166 26.94 -4.65 73.32
C GLN A 166 26.88 -6.14 73.69
N SER A 167 27.15 -7.03 72.75
CA SER A 167 27.14 -8.48 72.99
C SER A 167 28.26 -8.89 73.96
N LEU A 168 29.47 -8.36 73.77
CA LEU A 168 30.62 -8.61 74.64
C LEU A 168 30.37 -8.12 76.06
N VAL A 169 29.82 -6.90 76.20
CA VAL A 169 29.49 -6.30 77.50
C VAL A 169 28.41 -7.11 78.22
N ARG A 170 27.29 -7.45 77.55
CA ARG A 170 26.23 -8.28 78.14
C ARG A 170 26.77 -9.65 78.56
N SER A 171 27.58 -10.28 77.72
CA SER A 171 28.18 -11.58 77.99
C SER A 171 29.15 -11.53 79.18
N TYR A 172 29.92 -10.44 79.32
CA TYR A 172 30.77 -10.20 80.48
C TYR A 172 29.96 -10.11 81.78
N PHE A 173 28.87 -9.33 81.81
CA PHE A 173 28.02 -9.21 83.00
C PHE A 173 27.42 -10.56 83.43
N VAL A 174 26.91 -11.36 82.48
CA VAL A 174 26.37 -12.70 82.76
C VAL A 174 27.45 -13.63 83.31
N ARG A 175 28.65 -13.66 82.69
CA ARG A 175 29.77 -14.49 83.18
C ARG A 175 30.22 -14.08 84.58
N LYS A 176 30.27 -12.77 84.86
CA LYS A 176 30.63 -12.25 86.19
C LYS A 176 29.65 -12.70 87.27
N GLU A 177 28.34 -12.62 87.01
CA GLU A 177 27.33 -13.08 87.97
C GLU A 177 27.34 -14.60 88.13
N MET A 178 27.47 -15.36 87.03
CA MET A 178 27.62 -16.83 87.09
C MET A 178 28.81 -17.25 87.95
N LYS A 179 29.96 -16.58 87.83
CA LYS A 179 31.13 -16.86 88.68
C LYS A 179 30.81 -16.61 90.16
N ARG A 180 30.07 -15.53 90.48
CA ARG A 180 29.63 -15.22 91.85
C ARG A 180 28.70 -16.30 92.41
N GLN A 181 27.71 -16.72 91.61
CA GLN A 181 26.78 -17.80 91.97
C GLN A 181 27.50 -19.14 92.16
N HIS A 182 28.44 -19.48 91.28
CA HIS A 182 29.19 -20.73 91.36
C HIS A 182 30.05 -20.79 92.63
N SER A 183 30.72 -19.69 93.01
CA SER A 183 31.43 -19.59 94.29
C SER A 183 30.49 -19.80 95.49
N ALA A 184 29.27 -19.25 95.46
CA ALA A 184 28.28 -19.44 96.52
C ALA A 184 27.81 -20.92 96.61
N ILE A 185 27.57 -21.57 95.47
CA ILE A 185 27.20 -22.99 95.41
C ILE A 185 28.32 -23.87 95.96
N SER A 186 29.58 -23.60 95.61
CA SER A 186 30.73 -24.35 96.15
C SER A 186 30.82 -24.27 97.67
N ILE A 187 30.59 -23.09 98.24
CA ILE A 187 30.53 -22.91 99.71
C ILE A 187 29.36 -23.72 100.30
N GLN A 188 28.16 -23.63 99.72
CA GLN A 188 26.98 -24.39 100.18
C GLN A 188 27.18 -25.91 100.08
N CYS A 189 27.82 -26.39 99.03
CA CYS A 189 28.11 -27.81 98.81
C CYS A 189 29.01 -28.36 99.93
N LEU A 190 30.09 -27.65 100.27
CA LEU A 190 30.98 -28.02 101.36
C LEU A 190 30.24 -28.14 102.69
N VAL A 191 29.34 -27.20 102.99
CA VAL A 191 28.50 -27.24 104.20
C VAL A 191 27.55 -28.44 104.20
N ARG A 192 26.92 -28.76 103.07
CA ARG A 192 25.99 -29.89 102.95
C ARG A 192 26.68 -31.25 103.04
N ILE A 193 27.86 -31.41 102.43
CA ILE A 193 28.67 -32.64 102.53
C ILE A 193 29.06 -32.89 103.98
N LYS A 194 29.39 -31.83 104.73
CA LYS A 194 29.67 -31.96 106.16
C LYS A 194 28.46 -32.51 106.93
N ARG A 195 27.26 -31.94 106.71
CA ARG A 195 26.01 -32.43 107.32
C ARG A 195 25.63 -33.86 106.91
N ALA A 196 25.82 -34.22 105.63
CA ALA A 196 25.46 -35.55 105.13
C ALA A 196 26.37 -36.66 105.69
N LYS A 197 27.65 -36.37 105.93
CA LYS A 197 28.54 -37.28 106.66
C LYS A 197 28.04 -37.53 108.10
N ASP A 198 27.48 -36.52 108.75
CA ASP A 198 26.95 -36.64 110.11
C ASP A 198 25.66 -37.49 110.15
N VAL A 199 24.80 -37.43 109.12
CA VAL A 199 23.55 -38.23 109.01
C VAL A 199 23.80 -39.67 108.56
N LEU A 200 24.73 -39.92 107.64
CA LEU A 200 25.03 -41.26 107.10
C LEU A 200 25.53 -42.25 108.17
N HIS A 201 26.06 -41.75 109.29
CA HIS A 201 26.45 -42.58 110.43
C HIS A 201 25.26 -43.18 111.20
N THR A 202 24.03 -42.65 111.00
CA THR A 202 22.84 -43.00 111.80
C THR A 202 21.84 -43.93 111.11
N LEU A 203 21.91 -44.14 109.79
CA LEU A 203 20.86 -44.81 109.00
C LEU A 203 21.29 -46.13 108.35
N ARG A 204 22.26 -46.85 108.94
CA ARG A 204 22.81 -48.10 108.38
C ARG A 204 22.13 -49.39 108.87
N SER A 205 20.86 -49.35 109.28
CA SER A 205 20.08 -50.54 109.65
C SER A 205 18.72 -50.58 108.95
N GLU A 206 18.42 -51.75 108.38
CA GLU A 206 17.10 -52.30 108.01
C GLU A 206 16.69 -52.30 106.53
N SER A 207 16.41 -53.52 106.07
CA SER A 207 16.35 -54.02 104.70
C SER A 207 14.97 -54.61 104.36
N LEU A 208 14.30 -54.19 103.28
CA LEU A 208 13.05 -54.80 102.82
C LEU A 208 12.75 -54.63 101.31
N GLU A 209 13.77 -54.68 100.44
CA GLU A 209 13.61 -54.32 99.02
C GLU A 209 13.12 -55.45 98.07
N TYR A 210 13.07 -56.72 98.48
CA TYR A 210 12.94 -57.79 97.48
C TYR A 210 11.51 -58.09 96.99
N ARG A 211 10.45 -57.67 97.71
CA ARG A 211 9.04 -57.96 97.32
C ARG A 211 8.36 -56.89 96.45
N MET A 212 8.94 -55.69 96.33
CA MET A 212 8.39 -54.55 95.57
C MET A 212 8.69 -54.64 94.05
N MET A 213 9.79 -55.30 93.68
CA MET A 213 10.36 -55.21 92.32
C MET A 213 9.53 -55.89 91.23
N ASN A 214 8.79 -56.97 91.53
CA ASN A 214 8.05 -57.71 90.49
C ASN A 214 6.67 -57.13 90.14
N ARG A 215 6.03 -56.33 91.02
CA ARG A 215 4.78 -55.62 90.69
C ARG A 215 5.03 -54.34 89.87
N LEU A 216 6.18 -53.69 90.05
CA LEU A 216 6.56 -52.50 89.31
C LEU A 216 6.88 -52.79 87.84
N ARG A 217 7.44 -53.97 87.53
CA ARG A 217 7.86 -54.33 86.17
C ARG A 217 6.69 -54.45 85.19
N ASN A 218 5.58 -55.07 85.60
CA ASN A 218 4.40 -55.24 84.74
C ASN A 218 3.51 -53.97 84.62
N SER A 219 3.46 -53.11 85.65
CA SER A 219 2.77 -51.81 85.57
C SER A 219 3.51 -50.81 84.67
N SER A 220 4.85 -50.90 84.60
CA SER A 220 5.68 -50.02 83.78
C SER A 220 5.50 -50.29 82.28
N ILE A 221 5.40 -51.55 81.87
CA ILE A 221 5.24 -51.93 80.46
C ILE A 221 3.91 -51.43 79.88
N SER A 222 2.80 -51.54 80.64
CA SER A 222 1.48 -51.08 80.18
C SER A 222 1.37 -49.54 80.11
N LYS A 223 2.03 -48.83 81.04
CA LYS A 223 2.14 -47.35 81.02
C LYS A 223 2.96 -46.86 79.82
N ILE A 224 4.05 -47.55 79.48
CA ILE A 224 4.89 -47.24 78.32
C ILE A 224 4.12 -47.47 77.01
N GLN A 225 3.39 -48.58 76.89
CA GLN A 225 2.59 -48.88 75.70
C GLN A 225 1.46 -47.86 75.48
N THR A 226 0.80 -47.44 76.56
CA THR A 226 -0.28 -46.43 76.50
C THR A 226 0.26 -45.03 76.17
N ALA A 227 1.40 -44.64 76.75
CA ALA A 227 2.08 -43.39 76.44
C ALA A 227 2.55 -43.33 74.98
N PHE A 228 3.08 -44.43 74.44
CA PHE A 228 3.54 -44.50 73.05
C PHE A 228 2.39 -44.36 72.04
N ARG A 229 1.23 -44.97 72.31
CA ARG A 229 0.03 -44.79 71.48
C ARG A 229 -0.46 -43.33 71.47
N ARG A 230 -0.43 -42.66 72.63
CA ARG A 230 -0.80 -41.24 72.76
C ARG A 230 0.20 -40.31 72.03
N TYR A 231 1.49 -40.58 72.15
CA TYR A 231 2.54 -39.86 71.39
C TYR A 231 2.35 -40.00 69.88
N ARG A 232 2.11 -41.23 69.40
CA ARG A 232 1.90 -41.49 67.97
C ARG A 232 0.66 -40.77 67.42
N TYR A 233 -0.43 -40.76 68.18
CA TYR A 233 -1.65 -40.01 67.81
C TYR A 233 -1.38 -38.49 67.75
N GLN A 234 -0.76 -37.90 68.77
CA GLN A 234 -0.41 -36.47 68.77
C GLN A 234 0.53 -36.10 67.61
N LYS A 235 1.54 -36.92 67.33
CA LYS A 235 2.48 -36.69 66.23
C LYS A 235 1.79 -36.74 64.87
N ASN A 236 0.81 -37.63 64.68
CA ASN A 236 0.02 -37.70 63.45
C ASN A 236 -0.88 -36.47 63.26
N VAL A 237 -1.50 -35.96 64.34
CA VAL A 237 -2.32 -34.73 64.29
C VAL A 237 -1.46 -33.50 63.95
N ILE A 238 -0.28 -33.37 64.57
CA ILE A 238 0.68 -32.29 64.28
C ILE A 238 1.13 -32.36 62.82
N ASN A 239 1.55 -33.53 62.34
CA ASN A 239 1.98 -33.71 60.95
C ASN A 239 0.87 -33.41 59.94
N SER A 240 -0.36 -33.84 60.22
CA SER A 240 -1.52 -33.55 59.36
C SER A 240 -1.83 -32.05 59.31
N THR A 241 -1.74 -31.36 60.45
CA THR A 241 -1.93 -29.91 60.54
C THR A 241 -0.85 -29.15 59.76
N ILE A 242 0.42 -29.54 59.88
CA ILE A 242 1.53 -28.95 59.13
C ILE A 242 1.33 -29.14 57.62
N ASN A 243 0.88 -30.32 57.18
CA ASN A 243 0.63 -30.61 55.77
C ASN A 243 -0.51 -29.75 55.20
N ILE A 244 -1.62 -29.59 55.95
CA ILE A 244 -2.73 -28.73 55.55
C ILE A 244 -2.28 -27.26 55.48
N GLN A 245 -1.55 -26.78 56.49
CA GLN A 245 -1.02 -25.41 56.50
C GLN A 245 -0.04 -25.15 55.35
N CYS A 246 0.86 -26.11 55.06
CA CYS A 246 1.79 -26.04 53.94
C CYS A 246 1.05 -25.99 52.61
N PHE A 247 0.02 -26.84 52.43
CA PHE A 247 -0.80 -26.86 51.23
C PHE A 247 -1.53 -25.55 50.99
N ILE A 248 -2.16 -24.98 52.03
CA ILE A 248 -2.87 -23.69 51.96
C ILE A 248 -1.91 -22.54 51.63
N ARG A 249 -0.77 -22.44 52.32
CA ARG A 249 0.25 -21.41 52.02
C ARG A 249 0.75 -21.50 50.58
N LYS A 250 0.99 -22.71 50.09
CA LYS A 250 1.41 -22.97 48.71
C LYS A 250 0.34 -22.57 47.69
N THR A 251 -0.93 -22.86 47.95
CA THR A 251 -2.04 -22.48 47.05
C THR A 251 -2.25 -20.96 47.02
N ILE A 252 -2.19 -20.29 48.17
CA ILE A 252 -2.26 -18.82 48.24
C ILE A 252 -1.10 -18.18 47.46
N ALA A 253 0.14 -18.65 47.65
CA ALA A 253 1.29 -18.16 46.91
C ALA A 253 1.17 -18.37 45.39
N ARG A 254 0.65 -19.54 44.96
CA ARG A 254 0.36 -19.82 43.54
C ARG A 254 -0.71 -18.88 42.98
N CYS A 255 -1.78 -18.61 43.74
CA CYS A 255 -2.84 -17.68 43.33
C CYS A 255 -2.32 -16.24 43.18
N TYR A 256 -1.44 -15.80 44.10
CA TYR A 256 -0.80 -14.49 44.02
C TYR A 256 0.10 -14.36 42.78
N VAL A 257 0.97 -15.36 42.54
CA VAL A 257 1.87 -15.35 41.38
C VAL A 257 1.11 -15.42 40.05
N THR A 258 0.04 -16.22 39.97
CA THR A 258 -0.80 -16.31 38.76
C THR A 258 -1.55 -15.01 38.47
N LYS A 259 -2.09 -14.34 39.50
CA LYS A 259 -2.68 -12.99 39.36
C LYS A 259 -1.64 -11.96 38.89
N MET A 260 -0.46 -11.94 39.50
CA MET A 260 0.62 -11.04 39.05
C MET A 260 1.04 -11.31 37.60
N LYS A 261 1.25 -12.57 37.22
CA LYS A 261 1.60 -12.94 35.84
C LYS A 261 0.53 -12.49 34.85
N SER A 262 -0.74 -12.71 35.16
CA SER A 262 -1.86 -12.29 34.32
C SER A 262 -1.92 -10.77 34.16
N ALA A 263 -1.71 -10.02 35.25
CA ALA A 263 -1.63 -8.56 35.22
C ALA A 263 -0.44 -8.05 34.37
N ILE A 264 0.74 -8.67 34.52
CA ILE A 264 1.93 -8.34 33.72
C ILE A 264 1.67 -8.58 32.24
N VAL A 265 1.10 -9.74 31.87
CA VAL A 265 0.76 -10.05 30.48
C VAL A 265 -0.27 -9.06 29.93
N GLY A 266 -1.26 -8.67 30.74
CA GLY A 266 -2.21 -7.61 30.41
C GLY A 266 -1.51 -6.30 30.05
N ILE A 267 -0.66 -5.79 30.94
CA ILE A 267 0.11 -4.55 30.73
C ILE A 267 1.04 -4.67 29.51
N GLN A 268 1.76 -5.79 29.38
CA GLN A 268 2.67 -6.03 28.25
C GLN A 268 1.94 -6.06 26.92
N SER A 269 0.76 -6.70 26.86
CA SER A 269 -0.06 -6.75 25.64
C SER A 269 -0.55 -5.36 25.22
N LEU A 270 -1.01 -4.55 26.18
CA LEU A 270 -1.43 -3.16 25.96
C LEU A 270 -0.26 -2.30 25.48
N PHE A 271 0.92 -2.45 26.09
CA PHE A 271 2.12 -1.71 25.72
C PHE A 271 2.66 -2.10 24.33
N ARG A 272 2.64 -3.40 23.99
CA ARG A 272 2.98 -3.89 22.64
C ARG A 272 1.99 -3.31 21.61
N GLY A 273 0.70 -3.35 21.89
CA GLY A 273 -0.33 -2.72 21.05
C GLY A 273 -0.14 -1.21 20.88
N PHE A 274 0.20 -0.51 21.97
CA PHE A 274 0.54 0.91 21.94
C PHE A 274 1.79 1.19 21.08
N CYS A 275 2.85 0.39 21.21
CA CYS A 275 4.06 0.54 20.40
C CYS A 275 3.77 0.37 18.90
N VAL A 276 2.94 -0.61 18.52
CA VAL A 276 2.54 -0.82 17.13
C VAL A 276 1.72 0.36 16.61
N ARG A 277 0.72 0.83 17.37
CA ARG A 277 -0.10 2.00 17.01
C ARG A 277 0.70 3.30 16.96
N ARG A 278 1.71 3.47 17.83
CA ARG A 278 2.59 4.64 17.81
C ARG A 278 3.57 4.62 16.64
N ARG A 279 3.93 3.44 16.14
CA ARG A 279 4.75 3.25 14.94
C ARG A 279 3.96 3.34 13.64
N CYS A 280 2.66 3.69 13.68
CA CYS A 280 1.79 3.83 12.51
C CYS A 280 2.53 4.38 11.29
N THR A 281 2.89 3.47 10.38
CA THR A 281 3.59 3.82 9.15
C THR A 281 2.58 4.45 8.20
N LYS A 282 3.07 5.26 7.25
CA LYS A 282 2.22 5.84 6.19
C LYS A 282 1.36 4.77 5.49
N GLN A 283 1.86 3.53 5.39
CA GLN A 283 1.12 2.39 4.82
C GLN A 283 -0.11 2.00 5.64
N VAL A 284 -0.04 1.92 6.98
CA VAL A 284 -1.19 1.55 7.82
C VAL A 284 -2.29 2.61 7.75
N ILE A 285 -1.91 3.89 7.72
CA ILE A 285 -2.84 5.01 7.55
C ILE A 285 -3.53 4.93 6.18
N LEU A 286 -2.76 4.66 5.12
CA LEU A 286 -3.29 4.50 3.76
C LEU A 286 -4.26 3.32 3.66
N ILE A 287 -3.93 2.18 4.27
CA ILE A 287 -4.81 1.00 4.32
C ILE A 287 -6.12 1.36 5.05
N ALA A 288 -6.04 2.03 6.20
CA ALA A 288 -7.22 2.46 6.94
C ALA A 288 -8.09 3.45 6.13
N GLN A 289 -7.48 4.38 5.39
CA GLN A 289 -8.20 5.28 4.49
C GLN A 289 -8.89 4.53 3.34
N LYS A 290 -8.22 3.53 2.74
CA LYS A 290 -8.81 2.68 1.70
C LYS A 290 -10.01 1.90 2.22
N VAL A 291 -9.91 1.30 3.40
CA VAL A 291 -11.03 0.59 4.04
C VAL A 291 -12.19 1.53 4.33
N ARG A 292 -11.94 2.73 4.89
CA ARG A 292 -13.00 3.73 5.12
C ARG A 292 -13.68 4.18 3.82
N LYS A 293 -12.91 4.40 2.75
CA LYS A 293 -13.46 4.77 1.43
C LYS A 293 -14.31 3.63 0.86
N ALA A 294 -13.86 2.38 0.98
CA ALA A 294 -14.62 1.21 0.56
C ALA A 294 -15.93 1.08 1.35
N ASN A 295 -15.89 1.28 2.68
CA ASN A 295 -17.10 1.24 3.52
C ASN A 295 -18.10 2.35 3.18
N ARG A 296 -17.63 3.58 2.93
CA ARG A 296 -18.50 4.68 2.47
C ARG A 296 -19.17 4.36 1.14
N LYS A 297 -18.42 3.82 0.18
CA LYS A 297 -18.97 3.38 -1.10
C LYS A 297 -19.99 2.27 -0.93
N ALA A 298 -19.71 1.28 -0.07
CA ALA A 298 -20.65 0.19 0.20
C ALA A 298 -21.93 0.67 0.91
N PHE A 299 -21.87 1.78 1.65
CA PHE A 299 -23.06 2.40 2.24
C PHE A 299 -23.87 3.18 1.19
N ALA A 300 -23.20 3.94 0.32
CA ALA A 300 -23.86 4.69 -0.76
C ALA A 300 -24.48 3.79 -1.85
N HIS A 301 -23.90 2.60 -2.07
CA HIS A 301 -24.33 1.63 -3.08
C HIS A 301 -24.56 0.25 -2.45
N PRO A 302 -25.69 0.03 -1.75
CA PRO A 302 -26.02 -1.26 -1.15
C PRO A 302 -26.09 -2.42 -2.15
N GLU A 303 -26.50 -2.14 -3.39
CA GLU A 303 -26.57 -3.07 -4.52
C GLU A 303 -25.20 -3.66 -4.89
N MET A 304 -24.12 -2.90 -4.64
CA MET A 304 -22.76 -3.32 -4.92
C MET A 304 -22.12 -4.15 -3.79
N LYS A 305 -22.84 -4.35 -2.68
CA LYS A 305 -22.38 -5.22 -1.59
C LYS A 305 -22.29 -6.67 -2.07
N LEU A 306 -21.27 -7.38 -1.61
CA LEU A 306 -20.95 -8.73 -2.09
C LEU A 306 -22.16 -9.68 -2.03
N GLY A 307 -22.88 -9.73 -0.91
CA GLY A 307 -24.04 -10.61 -0.75
C GLY A 307 -25.23 -10.27 -1.66
N VAL A 308 -25.48 -8.98 -1.90
CA VAL A 308 -26.55 -8.52 -2.79
C VAL A 308 -26.21 -8.86 -4.24
N ARG A 309 -24.96 -8.62 -4.66
CA ARG A 309 -24.46 -9.03 -5.98
C ARG A 309 -24.52 -10.54 -6.18
N THR A 310 -24.19 -11.33 -5.16
CA THR A 310 -24.32 -12.80 -5.22
C THR A 310 -25.78 -13.20 -5.43
N SER A 311 -26.71 -12.60 -4.69
CA SER A 311 -28.13 -12.93 -4.78
C SER A 311 -28.71 -12.57 -6.15
N ALA A 312 -28.42 -11.36 -6.65
CA ALA A 312 -28.83 -10.94 -8.00
C ALA A 312 -28.22 -11.83 -9.10
N ALA A 313 -26.96 -12.24 -8.95
CA ALA A 313 -26.33 -13.16 -9.90
C ALA A 313 -26.97 -14.57 -9.85
N LEU A 314 -27.36 -15.05 -8.66
CA LEU A 314 -28.09 -16.32 -8.53
C LEU A 314 -29.45 -16.26 -9.22
N ASP A 315 -30.20 -15.16 -9.07
CA ASP A 315 -31.49 -14.97 -9.75
C ASP A 315 -31.33 -15.06 -11.27
N VAL A 316 -30.29 -14.42 -11.83
CA VAL A 316 -29.98 -14.49 -13.26
C VAL A 316 -29.61 -15.91 -13.69
N ILE A 317 -28.80 -16.64 -12.92
CA ILE A 317 -28.43 -18.05 -13.24
C ILE A 317 -29.65 -18.96 -13.26
N LEU A 318 -30.62 -18.74 -12.38
CA LEU A 318 -31.80 -19.58 -12.27
C LEU A 318 -32.87 -19.26 -13.33
N THR A 319 -32.96 -18.00 -13.76
CA THR A 319 -34.05 -17.50 -14.63
C THR A 319 -33.64 -17.23 -16.08
N SER A 320 -32.43 -16.74 -16.33
CA SER A 320 -32.01 -16.30 -17.67
C SER A 320 -31.61 -17.47 -18.58
N LYS A 321 -31.88 -17.29 -19.87
CA LYS A 321 -31.40 -18.16 -20.97
C LYS A 321 -30.32 -17.50 -21.83
N SER A 322 -30.02 -16.21 -21.57
CA SER A 322 -29.05 -15.44 -22.35
C SER A 322 -27.63 -15.83 -21.95
N LEU A 323 -26.84 -16.30 -22.92
CA LEU A 323 -25.44 -16.69 -22.68
C LEU A 323 -24.63 -15.54 -22.08
N SER A 324 -24.85 -14.30 -22.54
CA SER A 324 -24.13 -13.12 -22.05
C SER A 324 -24.44 -12.82 -20.58
N GLU A 325 -25.71 -12.88 -20.21
CA GLU A 325 -26.16 -12.65 -18.83
C GLU A 325 -25.67 -13.76 -17.90
N ILE A 326 -25.74 -15.02 -18.35
CA ILE A 326 -25.22 -16.18 -17.60
C ILE A 326 -23.71 -16.04 -17.39
N MET A 327 -22.95 -15.62 -18.41
CA MET A 327 -21.51 -15.39 -18.28
C MET A 327 -21.20 -14.29 -17.26
N GLN A 328 -21.90 -13.16 -17.31
CA GLN A 328 -21.70 -12.05 -16.35
C GLN A 328 -22.08 -12.44 -14.93
N ALA A 329 -23.19 -13.16 -14.76
CA ALA A 329 -23.62 -13.68 -13.48
C ALA A 329 -22.63 -14.70 -12.92
N THR A 330 -22.17 -15.65 -13.73
CA THR A 330 -21.17 -16.66 -13.32
C THR A 330 -19.84 -16.00 -12.96
N ALA A 331 -19.39 -14.98 -13.69
CA ALA A 331 -18.20 -14.22 -13.33
C ALA A 331 -18.34 -13.53 -11.97
N THR A 332 -19.54 -13.00 -11.67
CA THR A 332 -19.82 -12.42 -10.35
C THR A 332 -19.81 -13.48 -9.24
N LEU A 333 -20.36 -14.67 -9.51
CA LEU A 333 -20.37 -15.80 -8.57
C LEU A 333 -18.98 -16.38 -8.34
N GLU A 334 -18.11 -16.45 -9.35
CA GLU A 334 -16.71 -16.86 -9.18
C GLU A 334 -16.03 -16.00 -8.12
N VAL A 335 -16.14 -14.67 -8.28
CA VAL A 335 -15.51 -13.71 -7.36
C VAL A 335 -16.11 -13.82 -5.96
N SER A 336 -17.44 -13.92 -5.84
CA SER A 336 -18.08 -13.94 -4.53
C SER A 336 -17.85 -15.23 -3.75
N THR A 337 -17.89 -16.38 -4.43
CA THR A 337 -17.58 -17.69 -3.83
C THR A 337 -16.10 -17.84 -3.49
N ARG A 338 -15.19 -17.15 -4.20
CA ARG A 338 -13.77 -17.13 -3.83
C ARG A 338 -13.51 -16.31 -2.55
N LEU A 339 -14.31 -15.28 -2.29
CA LEU A 339 -14.07 -14.30 -1.22
C LEU A 339 -14.86 -14.56 0.07
N SER A 340 -15.99 -15.28 0.01
CA SER A 340 -16.89 -15.42 1.16
C SER A 340 -17.54 -16.81 1.26
N THR A 341 -17.37 -17.45 2.42
CA THR A 341 -18.02 -18.73 2.75
C THR A 341 -19.54 -18.62 2.86
N ILE A 342 -20.06 -17.46 3.27
CA ILE A 342 -21.50 -17.19 3.34
C ILE A 342 -22.09 -17.18 1.91
N CYS A 343 -21.37 -16.60 0.95
CA CYS A 343 -21.78 -16.64 -0.46
C CYS A 343 -21.77 -18.09 -1.01
N CYS A 344 -20.81 -18.92 -0.60
CA CYS A 344 -20.80 -20.34 -0.94
C CYS A 344 -22.03 -21.08 -0.40
N ARG A 345 -22.44 -20.82 0.84
CA ARG A 345 -23.66 -21.40 1.42
C ARG A 345 -24.93 -20.94 0.70
N ASN A 346 -25.04 -19.65 0.41
CA ASN A 346 -26.19 -19.11 -0.33
C ASN A 346 -26.28 -19.70 -1.74
N PHE A 347 -25.14 -19.86 -2.42
CA PHE A 347 -25.05 -20.52 -3.71
C PHE A 347 -25.53 -21.98 -3.64
N ALA A 348 -25.10 -22.73 -2.62
CA ALA A 348 -25.51 -24.11 -2.41
C ALA A 348 -27.01 -24.23 -2.06
N ALA A 349 -27.54 -23.33 -1.23
CA ALA A 349 -28.95 -23.31 -0.81
C ALA A 349 -29.90 -22.90 -1.94
N ALA A 350 -29.46 -22.05 -2.86
CA ALA A 350 -30.27 -21.59 -4.00
C ALA A 350 -30.45 -22.65 -5.11
N GLY A 351 -29.85 -23.84 -4.99
CA GLY A 351 -29.94 -24.89 -6.01
C GLY A 351 -29.17 -24.58 -7.31
N ALA A 352 -28.27 -23.59 -7.27
CA ALA A 352 -27.46 -23.21 -8.42
C ALA A 352 -26.54 -24.33 -8.99
N PRO A 353 -25.95 -25.25 -8.19
CA PRO A 353 -25.11 -26.31 -8.74
C PRO A 353 -25.79 -27.15 -9.82
N SER A 354 -27.04 -27.59 -9.60
CA SER A 354 -27.79 -28.39 -10.57
C SER A 354 -27.99 -27.64 -11.89
N LYS A 355 -28.32 -26.34 -11.81
CA LYS A 355 -28.52 -25.50 -12.99
C LYS A 355 -27.21 -25.26 -13.75
N LEU A 356 -26.10 -25.06 -13.04
CA LEU A 356 -24.78 -24.93 -13.66
C LEU A 356 -24.33 -26.23 -14.33
N TYR A 357 -24.59 -27.41 -13.75
CA TYR A 357 -24.30 -28.69 -14.41
C TYR A 357 -25.14 -28.88 -15.69
N ALA A 358 -26.40 -28.44 -15.70
CA ALA A 358 -27.21 -28.43 -16.91
C ALA A 358 -26.64 -27.49 -17.99
N PHE A 359 -26.16 -26.29 -17.61
CA PHE A 359 -25.51 -25.39 -18.56
C PHE A 359 -24.22 -25.97 -19.13
N ILE A 360 -23.41 -26.65 -18.31
CA ILE A 360 -22.19 -27.34 -18.76
C ILE A 360 -22.51 -28.30 -19.92
N GLN A 361 -23.61 -29.05 -19.84
CA GLN A 361 -24.02 -30.01 -20.88
C GLN A 361 -24.40 -29.34 -22.21
N THR A 362 -24.82 -28.07 -22.18
CA THR A 362 -25.17 -27.30 -23.40
C THR A 362 -23.98 -26.58 -24.03
N CYS A 363 -22.83 -26.54 -23.35
CA CYS A 363 -21.66 -25.79 -23.82
C CYS A 363 -20.90 -26.50 -24.93
N ASN A 364 -20.46 -25.74 -25.94
CA ASN A 364 -19.66 -26.22 -27.06
C ASN A 364 -18.19 -25.74 -26.96
N ARG A 365 -17.39 -25.98 -28.01
CA ARG A 365 -15.95 -25.64 -28.04
C ARG A 365 -15.64 -24.19 -28.47
N SER A 366 -16.65 -23.38 -28.76
CA SER A 366 -16.40 -21.97 -29.08
C SER A 366 -15.84 -21.23 -27.87
N LEU A 367 -15.07 -20.18 -28.11
CA LEU A 367 -14.39 -19.42 -27.07
C LEU A 367 -15.31 -18.95 -25.92
N PRO A 368 -16.50 -18.35 -26.15
CA PRO A 368 -17.35 -17.89 -25.05
C PRO A 368 -17.86 -19.03 -24.17
N HIS A 369 -18.15 -20.19 -24.76
CA HIS A 369 -18.57 -21.37 -24.00
C HIS A 369 -17.42 -21.98 -23.21
N VAL A 370 -16.20 -21.99 -23.75
CA VAL A 370 -15.00 -22.43 -23.02
C VAL A 370 -14.71 -21.52 -21.83
N GLU A 371 -14.86 -20.20 -21.99
CA GLU A 371 -14.73 -19.23 -20.90
C GLU A 371 -15.81 -19.42 -19.82
N LEU A 372 -17.06 -19.60 -20.23
CA LEU A 372 -18.16 -19.91 -19.30
C LEU A 372 -17.87 -21.20 -18.52
N LEU A 373 -17.43 -22.27 -19.18
CA LEU A 373 -17.09 -23.54 -18.53
C LEU A 373 -16.00 -23.36 -17.47
N GLN A 374 -14.97 -22.55 -17.76
CA GLN A 374 -13.93 -22.25 -16.77
C GLN A 374 -14.51 -21.50 -15.57
N LEU A 375 -15.31 -20.46 -15.79
CA LEU A 375 -15.95 -19.71 -14.71
C LEU A 375 -16.86 -20.59 -13.84
N VAL A 376 -17.67 -21.43 -14.47
CA VAL A 376 -18.55 -22.38 -13.77
C VAL A 376 -17.72 -23.37 -12.93
N LEU A 377 -16.71 -24.00 -13.52
CA LEU A 377 -15.90 -25.00 -12.82
C LEU A 377 -15.08 -24.39 -11.68
N VAL A 378 -14.57 -23.16 -11.83
CA VAL A 378 -13.89 -22.45 -10.74
C VAL A 378 -14.89 -22.12 -9.63
N THR A 379 -16.08 -21.64 -9.97
CA THR A 379 -17.14 -21.33 -9.00
C THR A 379 -17.52 -22.58 -8.19
N ILE A 380 -17.82 -23.70 -8.87
CA ILE A 380 -18.13 -24.97 -8.21
C ILE A 380 -16.93 -25.45 -7.38
N SER A 381 -15.70 -25.32 -7.90
CA SER A 381 -14.48 -25.69 -7.17
C SER A 381 -14.26 -24.85 -5.91
N ASN A 382 -14.61 -23.56 -5.93
CA ASN A 382 -14.54 -22.67 -4.77
C ASN A 382 -15.49 -23.15 -3.67
N VAL A 383 -16.75 -23.41 -4.02
CA VAL A 383 -17.77 -23.89 -3.08
C VAL A 383 -17.41 -25.29 -2.55
N ALA A 384 -16.86 -26.17 -3.40
CA ALA A 384 -16.42 -27.52 -3.03
C ALA A 384 -15.19 -27.55 -2.09
N ARG A 385 -14.60 -26.40 -1.74
CA ARG A 385 -13.58 -26.35 -0.67
C ARG A 385 -14.18 -26.39 0.73
N HIS A 386 -15.50 -26.20 0.85
CA HIS A 386 -16.18 -26.18 2.14
C HIS A 386 -16.99 -27.45 2.31
N ASP A 387 -16.65 -28.24 3.33
CA ASP A 387 -17.25 -29.56 3.59
C ASP A 387 -18.78 -29.47 3.78
N GLU A 388 -19.29 -28.40 4.38
CA GLU A 388 -20.72 -28.13 4.54
C GLU A 388 -21.49 -28.05 3.21
N CYS A 389 -20.83 -27.63 2.13
CA CYS A 389 -21.46 -27.38 0.83
C CYS A 389 -21.28 -28.52 -0.18
N ILE A 390 -20.48 -29.55 0.16
CA ILE A 390 -20.11 -30.61 -0.79
C ILE A 390 -21.34 -31.39 -1.28
N TYR A 391 -22.31 -31.64 -0.40
CA TYR A 391 -23.53 -32.39 -0.72
C TYR A 391 -24.44 -31.68 -1.72
N SER A 392 -24.43 -30.34 -1.74
CA SER A 392 -25.19 -29.55 -2.73
C SER A 392 -24.51 -29.59 -4.11
N ILE A 393 -23.19 -29.71 -4.14
CA ILE A 393 -22.40 -29.81 -5.39
C ILE A 393 -22.45 -31.22 -5.97
N ALA A 394 -22.44 -32.24 -5.11
CA ALA A 394 -22.55 -33.63 -5.50
C ALA A 394 -24.00 -33.95 -5.94
N THR A 395 -24.39 -33.41 -7.09
CA THR A 395 -25.68 -33.69 -7.73
C THR A 395 -25.65 -35.05 -8.42
N ASN A 396 -26.81 -35.66 -8.69
CA ASN A 396 -26.89 -37.00 -9.29
C ASN A 396 -26.17 -37.10 -10.64
N ASP A 397 -26.15 -36.02 -11.41
CA ASP A 397 -25.55 -35.97 -12.74
C ASP A 397 -24.08 -35.53 -12.72
N ALA A 398 -23.56 -35.06 -11.58
CA ALA A 398 -22.25 -34.43 -11.49
C ALA A 398 -21.12 -35.34 -11.98
N VAL A 399 -21.12 -36.62 -11.59
CA VAL A 399 -20.09 -37.60 -12.02
C VAL A 399 -20.11 -37.75 -13.55
N GLY A 400 -21.29 -37.95 -14.14
CA GLY A 400 -21.44 -38.09 -15.60
C GLY A 400 -21.01 -36.84 -16.35
N VAL A 401 -21.44 -35.65 -15.89
CA VAL A 401 -21.09 -34.36 -16.51
C VAL A 401 -19.59 -34.11 -16.47
N LEU A 402 -18.92 -34.36 -15.33
CA LEU A 402 -17.48 -34.17 -15.21
C LEU A 402 -16.68 -35.16 -16.06
N LEU A 403 -17.13 -36.42 -16.16
CA LEU A 403 -16.52 -37.42 -17.05
C LEU A 403 -16.63 -36.99 -18.52
N ASN A 404 -17.80 -36.52 -18.95
CA ASN A 404 -18.01 -36.01 -20.31
C ASN A 404 -17.13 -34.79 -20.60
N LEU A 405 -17.01 -33.85 -19.65
CA LEU A 405 -16.12 -32.70 -19.78
C LEU A 405 -14.66 -33.12 -19.96
N MET A 406 -14.17 -34.07 -19.18
CA MET A 406 -12.80 -34.57 -19.29
C MET A 406 -12.52 -35.24 -20.63
N GLN A 407 -13.50 -35.94 -21.20
CA GLN A 407 -13.38 -36.56 -22.52
C GLN A 407 -13.41 -35.52 -23.65
N HIS A 408 -14.38 -34.60 -23.61
CA HIS A 408 -14.59 -33.62 -24.68
C HIS A 408 -13.51 -32.54 -24.69
N PHE A 409 -13.09 -32.05 -23.53
CA PHE A 409 -12.15 -30.92 -23.36
C PHE A 409 -10.74 -31.36 -22.90
N ARG A 410 -10.29 -32.54 -23.31
CA ARG A 410 -8.95 -33.10 -23.01
C ARG A 410 -7.74 -32.24 -23.42
N ASP A 411 -7.95 -31.32 -24.35
CA ASP A 411 -6.96 -30.35 -24.83
C ASP A 411 -6.96 -29.05 -24.01
N LYS A 412 -8.03 -28.77 -23.26
CA LYS A 412 -8.19 -27.57 -22.42
C LYS A 412 -7.85 -27.89 -20.97
N GLU A 413 -6.60 -27.64 -20.60
CA GLU A 413 -6.01 -28.12 -19.34
C GLU A 413 -6.72 -27.60 -18.10
N ILE A 414 -7.09 -26.32 -18.06
CA ILE A 414 -7.79 -25.72 -16.92
C ILE A 414 -9.11 -26.46 -16.66
N ILE A 415 -9.92 -26.66 -17.70
CA ILE A 415 -11.21 -27.37 -17.62
C ILE A 415 -10.97 -28.81 -17.17
N PHE A 416 -9.99 -29.49 -17.78
CA PHE A 416 -9.65 -30.87 -17.45
C PHE A 416 -9.23 -31.03 -15.98
N HIS A 417 -8.32 -30.19 -15.48
CA HIS A 417 -7.83 -30.26 -14.10
C HIS A 417 -8.90 -29.92 -13.07
N LEU A 418 -9.70 -28.89 -13.31
CA LEU A 418 -10.82 -28.56 -12.42
C LEU A 418 -11.83 -29.71 -12.37
N SER A 419 -12.10 -30.35 -13.51
CA SER A 419 -13.03 -31.49 -13.59
C SER A 419 -12.53 -32.72 -12.83
N VAL A 420 -11.25 -33.08 -12.99
CA VAL A 420 -10.63 -34.20 -12.25
C VAL A 420 -10.67 -33.96 -10.74
N ASN A 421 -10.29 -32.75 -10.30
CA ASN A 421 -10.25 -32.42 -8.87
C ASN A 421 -11.64 -32.36 -8.24
N LEU A 422 -12.64 -31.88 -8.98
CA LEU A 422 -14.03 -31.91 -8.55
C LEU A 422 -14.55 -33.34 -8.44
N LEU A 423 -14.21 -34.21 -9.40
CA LEU A 423 -14.60 -35.62 -9.35
C LEU A 423 -14.03 -36.32 -8.11
N ASP A 424 -12.75 -36.09 -7.75
CA ASP A 424 -12.16 -36.65 -6.53
C ASP A 424 -12.87 -36.20 -5.26
N LYS A 425 -13.24 -34.91 -5.18
CA LYS A 425 -14.00 -34.41 -4.03
C LYS A 425 -15.40 -34.99 -3.94
N ILE A 426 -16.11 -35.09 -5.07
CA ILE A 426 -17.47 -35.65 -5.12
C ILE A 426 -17.42 -37.15 -4.78
N CYS A 427 -16.47 -37.90 -5.31
CA CYS A 427 -16.29 -39.33 -5.01
C CYS A 427 -16.12 -39.60 -3.51
N ARG A 428 -15.41 -38.73 -2.79
CA ARG A 428 -15.22 -38.84 -1.33
C ARG A 428 -16.46 -38.47 -0.51
N SER A 429 -17.37 -37.70 -1.08
CA SER A 429 -18.49 -37.11 -0.32
C SER A 429 -19.56 -38.12 0.10
N GLY A 430 -19.68 -39.26 -0.60
CA GLY A 430 -20.65 -40.28 -0.23
C GLY A 430 -20.58 -41.55 -1.09
N ARG A 431 -21.09 -42.67 -0.53
CA ARG A 431 -21.05 -44.00 -1.16
C ARG A 431 -21.71 -44.03 -2.55
N LYS A 432 -22.82 -43.30 -2.72
CA LYS A 432 -23.54 -43.18 -4.00
C LYS A 432 -22.62 -42.72 -5.15
N PHE A 433 -21.74 -41.76 -4.91
CA PHE A 433 -20.84 -41.24 -5.95
C PHE A 433 -19.67 -42.18 -6.23
N LYS A 434 -19.24 -42.95 -5.23
CA LYS A 434 -18.29 -44.07 -5.45
C LYS A 434 -18.91 -45.11 -6.38
N GLU A 435 -20.15 -45.51 -6.14
CA GLU A 435 -20.86 -46.48 -6.99
C GLU A 435 -21.06 -45.95 -8.43
N GLN A 436 -21.40 -44.66 -8.59
CA GLN A 436 -21.47 -44.02 -9.92
C GLN A 436 -20.11 -43.99 -10.64
N CYS A 437 -19.01 -43.74 -9.90
CA CYS A 437 -17.67 -43.83 -10.45
C CYS A 437 -17.31 -45.30 -10.82
N ALA A 438 -17.75 -46.28 -10.02
CA ALA A 438 -17.58 -47.71 -10.26
C ALA A 438 -18.29 -48.15 -11.54
N ALA A 439 -19.54 -47.72 -11.73
CA ALA A 439 -20.29 -47.96 -12.97
C ALA A 439 -19.56 -47.38 -14.21
N ASN A 440 -18.82 -46.29 -14.03
CA ASN A 440 -18.03 -45.63 -15.07
C ASN A 440 -16.53 -46.01 -15.06
N LYS A 441 -16.14 -47.11 -14.43
CA LYS A 441 -14.73 -47.53 -14.26
C LYS A 441 -13.96 -47.55 -15.59
N LYS A 442 -14.57 -48.09 -16.66
CA LYS A 442 -13.97 -48.15 -18.00
C LYS A 442 -13.64 -46.74 -18.54
N ASN A 443 -14.52 -45.76 -18.32
CA ASN A 443 -14.31 -44.38 -18.76
C ASN A 443 -13.17 -43.71 -17.99
N ILE A 444 -13.10 -43.91 -16.67
CA ILE A 444 -12.03 -43.36 -15.82
C ILE A 444 -10.67 -43.96 -16.19
N LEU A 445 -10.60 -45.26 -16.44
CA LEU A 445 -9.39 -45.94 -16.92
C LEU A 445 -8.96 -45.42 -18.30
N SER A 446 -9.92 -45.21 -19.21
CA SER A 446 -9.64 -44.63 -20.53
C SER A 446 -9.04 -43.22 -20.42
N ILE A 447 -9.61 -42.34 -19.59
CA ILE A 447 -9.08 -41.00 -19.31
C ILE A 447 -7.69 -41.08 -18.65
N SER A 448 -7.48 -42.01 -17.73
CA SER A 448 -6.19 -42.21 -17.07
C SER A 448 -5.10 -42.65 -18.07
N SER A 449 -5.44 -43.57 -18.99
CA SER A 449 -4.55 -44.00 -20.08
C SER A 449 -4.17 -42.82 -20.99
N LEU A 450 -5.10 -41.89 -21.21
CA LEU A 450 -4.88 -40.70 -22.02
C LEU A 450 -3.88 -39.76 -21.33
N CYS A 451 -4.03 -39.53 -20.02
CA CYS A 451 -3.06 -38.77 -19.22
C CYS A 451 -1.66 -39.39 -19.30
N SER A 452 -1.54 -40.71 -19.10
CA SER A 452 -0.26 -41.43 -19.18
C SER A 452 0.40 -41.27 -20.56
N ARG A 453 -0.36 -41.42 -21.66
CA ARG A 453 0.13 -41.21 -23.02
C ARG A 453 0.58 -39.75 -23.27
N LYS A 454 -0.15 -38.76 -22.76
CA LYS A 454 0.21 -37.33 -22.92
C LYS A 454 1.49 -36.98 -22.16
N ILE A 455 1.67 -37.52 -20.94
CA ILE A 455 2.91 -37.39 -20.15
C ILE A 455 4.11 -37.98 -20.89
N ALA A 456 3.96 -39.17 -21.47
CA ALA A 456 5.00 -39.82 -22.27
C ALA A 456 5.41 -38.96 -23.48
N ARG A 457 4.43 -38.46 -24.25
CA ARG A 457 4.67 -37.59 -25.43
C ARG A 457 5.35 -36.26 -25.07
N THR A 458 4.98 -35.61 -23.97
CA THR A 458 5.68 -34.38 -23.54
C THR A 458 7.13 -34.63 -23.14
N SER A 459 7.47 -35.83 -22.67
CA SER A 459 8.84 -36.20 -22.28
C SER A 459 9.75 -36.40 -23.49
N THR A 460 9.21 -36.87 -24.62
CA THR A 460 9.94 -37.04 -25.89
C THR A 460 10.14 -35.74 -26.68
N VAL A 461 9.31 -34.72 -26.46
CA VAL A 461 9.45 -33.41 -27.14
C VAL A 461 10.48 -32.52 -26.45
N THR A 462 10.55 -32.57 -25.11
CA THR A 462 11.55 -31.81 -24.33
C THR A 462 13.01 -32.19 -24.62
N SER A 463 13.28 -33.38 -25.15
CA SER A 463 14.64 -33.79 -25.56
C SER A 463 15.04 -33.30 -26.96
N ARG A 464 14.09 -32.81 -27.77
CA ARG A 464 14.34 -32.39 -29.17
C ARG A 464 14.29 -30.87 -29.41
N SER A 465 13.67 -30.08 -28.54
CA SER A 465 13.49 -28.64 -28.75
C SER A 465 14.23 -27.78 -27.71
N ASN A 466 15.54 -27.60 -27.88
CA ASN A 466 16.34 -26.68 -27.04
C ASN A 466 16.26 -25.21 -27.48
N SER A 467 15.47 -24.87 -28.51
CA SER A 467 15.58 -23.55 -29.16
C SER A 467 14.64 -22.46 -28.62
N HIS A 468 13.61 -22.71 -27.80
CA HIS A 468 12.69 -21.65 -27.34
C HIS A 468 12.30 -21.80 -25.85
N ARG A 469 12.86 -20.94 -24.99
CA ARG A 469 12.71 -20.94 -23.51
C ARG A 469 11.25 -20.82 -23.04
N GLN A 470 10.39 -20.11 -23.78
CA GLN A 470 8.96 -19.99 -23.45
C GLN A 470 8.16 -21.26 -23.74
N ASN A 471 8.49 -22.01 -24.80
CA ASN A 471 7.82 -23.27 -25.12
C ASN A 471 8.23 -24.38 -24.15
N ALA A 472 9.50 -24.40 -23.72
CA ALA A 472 9.98 -25.31 -22.68
C ALA A 472 9.23 -25.11 -21.35
N MET A 473 9.04 -23.86 -20.92
CA MET A 473 8.29 -23.54 -19.68
C MET A 473 6.84 -24.04 -19.76
N ARG A 474 6.16 -23.82 -20.90
CA ARG A 474 4.79 -24.32 -21.13
C ARG A 474 4.73 -25.85 -21.05
N HIS A 475 5.62 -26.57 -21.74
CA HIS A 475 5.64 -28.04 -21.71
C HIS A 475 5.91 -28.62 -20.31
N VAL A 476 6.71 -27.94 -19.47
CA VAL A 476 6.95 -28.34 -18.08
C VAL A 476 5.68 -28.21 -17.22
N THR A 477 4.94 -27.11 -17.34
CA THR A 477 3.68 -26.89 -16.62
C THR A 477 2.63 -27.94 -17.02
N ILE A 478 2.45 -28.16 -18.32
CA ILE A 478 1.53 -29.18 -18.87
C ILE A 478 1.81 -30.56 -18.29
N LYS A 479 3.10 -30.95 -18.24
CA LYS A 479 3.53 -32.25 -17.73
C LYS A 479 3.27 -32.39 -16.22
N ALA A 480 3.48 -31.34 -15.44
CA ALA A 480 3.22 -31.33 -14.01
C ALA A 480 1.72 -31.46 -13.70
N ASP A 481 0.88 -30.70 -14.42
CA ASP A 481 -0.56 -30.72 -14.20
C ASP A 481 -1.14 -32.08 -14.59
N MET A 482 -0.76 -32.65 -15.75
CA MET A 482 -1.20 -33.98 -16.19
C MET A 482 -0.80 -35.09 -15.21
N LYS A 483 0.40 -35.00 -14.60
CA LYS A 483 0.80 -35.91 -13.52
C LYS A 483 -0.07 -35.75 -12.26
N ALA A 484 -0.48 -34.54 -11.92
CA ALA A 484 -1.39 -34.28 -10.81
C ALA A 484 -2.80 -34.85 -11.08
N ALA A 485 -3.32 -34.68 -12.29
CA ALA A 485 -4.58 -35.29 -12.71
C ALA A 485 -4.52 -36.82 -12.66
N LEU A 486 -3.46 -37.42 -13.21
CA LEU A 486 -3.29 -38.88 -13.18
C LEU A 486 -3.30 -39.42 -11.74
N ARG A 487 -2.53 -38.81 -10.83
CA ARG A 487 -2.52 -39.19 -9.40
C ARG A 487 -3.91 -39.08 -8.76
N THR A 488 -4.67 -38.07 -9.15
CA THR A 488 -6.02 -37.83 -8.63
C THR A 488 -7.01 -38.88 -9.16
N LEU A 489 -6.93 -39.22 -10.44
CA LEU A 489 -7.74 -40.30 -11.04
C LEU A 489 -7.39 -41.68 -10.46
N THR A 490 -6.11 -41.98 -10.25
CA THR A 490 -5.68 -43.22 -9.56
C THR A 490 -6.27 -43.30 -8.15
N ARG A 491 -6.35 -42.17 -7.44
CA ARG A 491 -6.96 -42.10 -6.12
C ARG A 491 -8.47 -42.32 -6.16
N VAL A 492 -9.17 -41.73 -7.14
CA VAL A 492 -10.59 -42.00 -7.41
C VAL A 492 -10.83 -43.48 -7.66
N MET A 493 -9.96 -44.12 -8.44
CA MET A 493 -10.02 -45.56 -8.72
C MET A 493 -9.81 -46.41 -7.47
N ALA A 494 -8.88 -46.03 -6.59
CA ALA A 494 -8.69 -46.72 -5.31
C ALA A 494 -9.96 -46.66 -4.44
N TYR A 495 -10.63 -45.49 -4.36
CA TYR A 495 -11.88 -45.35 -3.62
C TYR A 495 -13.07 -46.12 -4.18
N VAL A 496 -13.00 -46.52 -5.45
CA VAL A 496 -14.01 -47.31 -6.16
C VAL A 496 -13.80 -48.80 -5.93
N GLU A 497 -12.58 -49.22 -5.60
CA GLU A 497 -12.22 -50.61 -5.31
C GLU A 497 -12.37 -50.95 -3.82
N GLU A 498 -12.37 -49.95 -2.95
CA GLU A 498 -12.78 -49.99 -1.52
C GLU A 498 -14.30 -49.81 -1.33
#